data_AF-A0A4U0Q796-F1
#
_entry.id   AF-A0A4U0Q796-F1
#
_cell.length_a   1.000
_cell.length_b   1.000
_cell.length_c   1.000
_cell.angle_alpha   90.00
_cell.angle_beta   90.00
_cell.angle_gamma   90.00
#
_symmetry.space_group_name_H-M   'P 1'
#
loop_
_entity.id
_entity.type
_entity.pdbx_description
1 polymer ?
#
loop_
_entity_poly.entity_id
_entity_poly.type
_entity_poly.pdbx_seq_one_letter_code
_entity_poly.pdbx_strand_id
1 'polypeptide(L)'
;MRFLLPVISSLFELRRPPVRRVLLKQIYFTGNEAAWIMLLIGFALGGIVVSQLHDQYGQSREAAMRLLAALSFRELTPLMVGLVLIARSSSAVASELASMRVHGELRSLMRYGIDPVGYLVLPRVLGMTLAATLLGFLLALSAQLGGAFFVSGVDATYQLFQMDRIVTPAMVGICLGKSALFGFAASTLACVVGLRAKAYVTEIPKASSRAVVRGLVLVFLLDLIWAVMS
;
A
#
# COMPACT_ATOMS: atom_id res chain seq x y z
N MET A 1 -0.30 22.33 -0.82
CA MET A 1 -1.39 22.39 0.18
C MET A 1 -2.79 22.74 -0.38
N ARG A 2 -2.95 23.27 -1.61
CA ARG A 2 -4.28 23.54 -2.23
C ARG A 2 -5.10 22.33 -2.70
N PHE A 3 -4.62 21.09 -2.49
CA PHE A 3 -5.26 19.86 -2.98
C PHE A 3 -5.99 19.05 -1.89
N LEU A 4 -5.81 19.38 -0.61
CA LEU A 4 -6.36 18.59 0.51
C LEU A 4 -7.77 19.03 0.94
N LEU A 5 -8.08 20.33 0.84
CA LEU A 5 -9.41 20.89 1.21
C LEU A 5 -10.59 20.36 0.37
N PRO A 6 -10.45 20.07 -0.95
CA PRO A 6 -11.54 19.49 -1.74
C PRO A 6 -11.91 18.06 -1.32
N VAL A 7 -10.98 17.30 -0.73
CA VAL A 7 -11.17 15.86 -0.42
C VAL A 7 -12.30 15.64 0.59
N ILE A 8 -12.46 16.56 1.56
CA ILE A 8 -13.49 16.44 2.62
C ILE A 8 -14.88 16.83 2.09
N SER A 9 -15.00 17.88 1.26
CA SER A 9 -16.28 18.25 0.64
C SER A 9 -16.76 17.22 -0.41
N SER A 10 -15.84 16.48 -1.02
CA SER A 10 -16.14 15.50 -2.07
C SER A 10 -16.50 14.11 -1.52
N LEU A 11 -16.39 13.84 -0.21
CA LEU A 11 -16.87 12.58 0.39
C LEU A 11 -18.37 12.34 0.14
N PHE A 12 -19.17 13.40 -0.02
CA PHE A 12 -20.59 13.28 -0.36
C PHE A 12 -20.82 12.78 -1.80
N GLU A 13 -19.85 12.98 -2.70
CA GLU A 13 -19.90 12.49 -4.07
C GLU A 13 -19.72 10.97 -4.18
N LEU A 14 -19.19 10.31 -3.14
CA LEU A 14 -19.04 8.85 -3.07
C LEU A 14 -20.40 8.11 -3.15
N ARG A 15 -21.50 8.82 -2.82
CA ARG A 15 -22.87 8.30 -2.95
C ARG A 15 -23.33 8.17 -4.40
N ARG A 16 -22.65 8.83 -5.35
CA ARG A 16 -22.99 8.74 -6.78
C ARG A 16 -22.56 7.37 -7.33
N PRO A 17 -23.45 6.64 -8.02
CA PRO A 17 -23.17 5.29 -8.54
C PRO A 17 -21.89 5.16 -9.39
N PRO A 18 -21.52 6.12 -10.28
CA PRO A 18 -20.30 5.97 -11.07
C PRO A 18 -19.01 6.12 -10.24
N VAL A 19 -18.98 6.99 -9.23
CA VAL A 19 -17.81 7.16 -8.34
C VAL A 19 -17.58 5.89 -7.51
N ARG A 20 -18.67 5.28 -7.02
CA ARG A 20 -18.61 4.00 -6.29
C ARG A 20 -18.06 2.86 -7.15
N ARG A 21 -18.39 2.81 -8.45
CA ARG A 21 -17.84 1.81 -9.36
C ARG A 21 -16.33 1.96 -9.52
N VAL A 22 -15.82 3.20 -9.65
CA VAL A 22 -14.37 3.45 -9.71
C VAL A 22 -13.68 3.02 -8.43
N LEU A 23 -14.28 3.33 -7.27
CA LEU A 23 -13.75 2.92 -5.96
C LEU A 23 -13.66 1.39 -5.84
N LEU A 24 -14.75 0.67 -6.14
CA LEU A 24 -14.78 -0.79 -6.06
C LEU A 24 -13.80 -1.43 -7.03
N LYS A 25 -13.70 -0.91 -8.25
CA LYS A 25 -12.70 -1.35 -9.23
C LYS A 25 -11.28 -1.14 -8.70
N GLN A 26 -11.02 0.00 -8.06
CA GLN A 26 -9.70 0.27 -7.48
C GLN A 26 -9.37 -0.68 -6.33
N ILE A 27 -10.33 -0.96 -5.43
CA ILE A 27 -10.14 -1.90 -4.32
C ILE A 27 -9.90 -3.32 -4.86
N TYR A 28 -10.65 -3.74 -5.88
CA TYR A 28 -10.47 -5.05 -6.50
C TYR A 28 -9.09 -5.17 -7.18
N PHE A 29 -8.74 -4.23 -8.05
CA PHE A 29 -7.47 -4.24 -8.79
C PHE A 29 -6.26 -4.07 -7.85
N THR A 30 -6.36 -3.20 -6.86
CA THR A 30 -5.25 -2.90 -5.95
C THR A 30 -5.12 -3.92 -4.83
N GLY A 31 -6.25 -4.33 -4.25
CA GLY A 31 -6.31 -5.25 -3.12
C GLY A 31 -6.28 -6.70 -3.57
N ASN A 32 -7.32 -7.17 -4.26
CA ASN A 32 -7.50 -8.59 -4.57
C ASN A 32 -6.39 -9.13 -5.49
N GLU A 33 -6.03 -8.42 -6.56
CA GLU A 33 -4.96 -8.87 -7.46
C GLU A 33 -3.55 -8.78 -6.84
N ALA A 34 -3.38 -8.04 -5.75
CA ALA A 34 -2.13 -7.98 -5.00
C ALA A 34 -2.10 -8.93 -3.80
N ALA A 35 -3.24 -9.42 -3.33
CA ALA A 35 -3.30 -10.25 -2.13
C ALA A 35 -2.41 -11.49 -2.23
N TRP A 36 -2.46 -12.21 -3.36
CA TRP A 36 -1.65 -13.44 -3.52
C TRP A 36 -0.14 -13.17 -3.48
N ILE A 37 0.34 -12.10 -4.14
CA ILE A 37 1.78 -11.78 -4.16
C ILE A 37 2.22 -11.29 -2.78
N MET A 38 1.37 -10.57 -2.06
CA MET A 38 1.63 -10.08 -0.70
C MET A 38 1.70 -11.23 0.31
N LEU A 39 0.85 -12.27 0.16
CA LEU A 39 0.93 -13.47 0.98
C LEU A 39 2.26 -14.20 0.76
N LEU A 40 2.69 -14.40 -0.49
CA LEU A 40 3.96 -15.04 -0.81
C LEU A 40 5.18 -14.24 -0.31
N ILE A 41 5.19 -12.92 -0.56
CA ILE A 41 6.26 -12.04 -0.10
C ILE A 41 6.34 -12.05 1.43
N GLY A 42 5.21 -11.89 2.12
CA GLY A 42 5.21 -11.90 3.59
C GLY A 42 5.69 -13.24 4.13
N PHE A 43 5.17 -14.37 3.62
CA PHE A 43 5.62 -15.70 4.05
C PHE A 43 7.13 -15.90 3.89
N ALA A 44 7.68 -15.54 2.72
CA ALA A 44 9.11 -15.62 2.46
C ALA A 44 9.93 -14.68 3.37
N LEU A 45 9.51 -13.42 3.52
CA LEU A 45 10.18 -12.46 4.40
C LEU A 45 10.19 -12.93 5.86
N GLY A 46 9.06 -13.45 6.34
CA GLY A 46 8.92 -14.03 7.66
C GLY A 46 9.91 -15.15 7.92
N GLY A 47 9.97 -16.13 7.01
CA GLY A 47 10.92 -17.24 7.09
C GLY A 47 12.37 -16.75 7.08
N ILE A 48 12.73 -15.90 6.12
CA ILE A 48 14.10 -15.37 5.99
C ILE A 48 14.54 -14.64 7.25
N VAL A 49 13.72 -13.72 7.76
CA VAL A 49 14.09 -12.90 8.92
C VAL A 49 14.24 -13.77 10.16
N VAL A 50 13.31 -14.69 10.40
CA VAL A 50 13.38 -15.55 11.59
C VAL A 50 14.56 -16.51 11.52
N SER A 51 14.85 -17.11 10.36
CA SER A 51 16.03 -17.97 10.20
C SER A 51 17.33 -17.22 10.50
N GLN A 52 17.48 -15.98 10.00
CA GLN A 52 18.64 -15.16 10.32
C GLN A 52 18.74 -14.81 11.81
N LEU A 53 17.62 -14.45 12.44
CA LEU A 53 17.60 -14.14 13.87
C LEU A 53 17.92 -15.36 14.73
N HIS A 54 17.48 -16.55 14.32
CA HIS A 54 17.76 -17.79 15.02
C HIS A 54 19.26 -18.12 14.98
N ASP A 55 19.89 -18.01 13.80
CA ASP A 55 21.31 -18.29 13.60
C ASP A 55 22.21 -17.29 14.34
N GLN A 56 21.80 -16.02 14.39
CA GLN A 56 22.61 -14.95 14.99
C GLN A 56 22.50 -14.87 16.52
N TYR A 57 21.32 -15.13 17.10
CA TYR A 57 21.06 -14.87 18.53
C TYR A 57 20.91 -16.10 19.42
N GLY A 58 20.92 -17.32 18.86
CA GLY A 58 21.02 -18.55 19.64
C GLY A 58 19.83 -18.85 20.57
N GLN A 59 19.06 -19.88 20.19
CA GLN A 59 18.28 -20.80 21.05
C GLN A 59 16.88 -20.41 21.57
N SER A 60 16.45 -19.15 21.60
CA SER A 60 15.02 -18.87 21.94
C SER A 60 14.17 -18.62 20.69
N ARG A 61 13.44 -19.67 20.27
CA ARG A 61 12.43 -19.59 19.19
C ARG A 61 11.39 -18.50 19.46
N GLU A 62 11.01 -18.34 20.74
CA GLU A 62 10.07 -17.31 21.18
C GLU A 62 10.65 -15.90 21.02
N ALA A 63 11.94 -15.70 21.34
CA ALA A 63 12.60 -14.42 21.14
C ALA A 63 12.69 -14.03 19.66
N ALA A 64 13.03 -14.99 18.78
CA ALA A 64 13.08 -14.76 17.34
C ALA A 64 11.70 -14.34 16.78
N MET A 65 10.63 -15.00 17.20
CA MET A 65 9.26 -14.64 16.82
C MET A 65 8.82 -13.27 17.36
N ARG A 66 9.19 -12.93 18.60
CA ARG A 66 8.94 -11.59 19.17
C ARG A 66 9.64 -10.48 18.40
N LEU A 67 10.90 -10.69 18.05
CA LEU A 67 11.68 -9.75 17.24
C LEU A 67 11.10 -9.63 15.82
N LEU A 68 10.70 -10.76 15.21
CA LEU A 68 10.01 -10.74 13.93
C LEU A 68 8.74 -9.90 14.02
N ALA A 69 7.89 -10.08 15.04
CA ALA A 69 6.67 -9.29 15.19
C ALA A 69 6.97 -7.80 15.35
N ALA A 70 7.92 -7.43 16.21
CA ALA A 70 8.31 -6.04 16.42
C ALA A 70 8.81 -5.38 15.13
N LEU A 71 9.71 -6.05 14.39
CA LEU A 71 10.28 -5.54 13.13
C LEU A 71 9.27 -5.53 11.99
N SER A 72 8.48 -6.59 11.87
CA SER A 72 7.51 -6.76 10.77
C SER A 72 6.43 -5.70 10.84
N PHE A 73 5.75 -5.58 11.99
CA PHE A 73 4.62 -4.67 12.11
C PHE A 73 5.01 -3.19 12.14
N ARG A 74 6.22 -2.83 12.62
CA ARG A 74 6.65 -1.42 12.64
C ARG A 74 7.15 -0.93 11.28
N GLU A 75 7.95 -1.73 10.58
CA GLU A 75 8.75 -1.22 9.46
C GLU A 75 8.62 -2.06 8.18
N LEU A 76 8.92 -3.36 8.25
CA LEU A 76 9.04 -4.19 7.06
C LEU A 76 7.71 -4.31 6.31
N THR A 77 6.60 -4.59 7.00
CA THR A 77 5.33 -4.86 6.32
C THR A 77 4.74 -3.61 5.69
N PRO A 78 4.68 -2.43 6.37
CA PRO A 78 4.15 -1.23 5.74
C PRO A 78 5.02 -0.76 4.57
N LEU A 79 6.35 -0.82 4.72
CA LEU A 79 7.28 -0.45 3.65
C LEU A 79 7.05 -1.33 2.41
N MET A 80 7.00 -2.65 2.58
CA MET A 80 6.78 -3.59 1.47
C MET A 80 5.44 -3.36 0.75
N VAL A 81 4.37 -3.06 1.50
CA VAL A 81 3.07 -2.67 0.91
C VAL A 81 3.24 -1.44 0.03
N GLY A 82 3.92 -0.41 0.54
CA GLY A 82 4.20 0.81 -0.21
C GLY A 82 4.94 0.52 -1.52
N LEU A 83 6.00 -0.29 -1.46
CA LEU A 83 6.81 -0.65 -2.63
C LEU A 83 5.99 -1.38 -3.71
N VAL A 84 5.24 -2.42 -3.32
CA VAL A 84 4.41 -3.21 -4.25
C VAL A 84 3.32 -2.33 -4.87
N LEU A 85 2.68 -1.48 -4.05
CA LEU A 85 1.65 -0.56 -4.50
C LEU A 85 2.18 0.48 -5.49
N ILE A 86 3.40 0.98 -5.27
CA ILE A 86 4.07 1.92 -6.17
C ILE A 86 4.34 1.25 -7.51
N ALA A 87 4.94 0.05 -7.49
CA ALA A 87 5.34 -0.66 -8.69
C ALA A 87 4.15 -1.04 -9.59
N ARG A 88 3.07 -1.57 -9.00
CA ARG A 88 1.91 -2.07 -9.75
C ARG A 88 0.83 -1.01 -9.94
N SER A 89 0.26 -0.53 -8.84
CA SER A 89 -0.99 0.23 -8.86
C SER A 89 -0.76 1.72 -9.14
N SER A 90 0.27 2.33 -8.56
CA SER A 90 0.58 3.75 -8.78
C SER A 90 1.05 4.00 -10.22
N SER A 91 1.88 3.08 -10.75
CA SER A 91 2.27 3.05 -12.16
C SER A 91 1.06 3.00 -13.10
N ALA A 92 0.12 2.08 -12.83
CA ALA A 92 -1.10 1.91 -13.62
C ALA A 92 -2.04 3.12 -13.53
N VAL A 93 -2.25 3.68 -12.33
CA VAL A 93 -3.09 4.88 -12.16
C VAL A 93 -2.50 6.08 -12.89
N ALA A 94 -1.18 6.26 -12.85
CA ALA A 94 -0.52 7.35 -13.54
C ALA A 94 -0.61 7.22 -15.07
N SER A 95 -0.41 6.01 -15.62
CA SER A 95 -0.52 5.76 -17.06
C SER A 95 -1.96 5.88 -17.56
N GLU A 96 -2.94 5.41 -16.79
CA GLU A 96 -4.36 5.54 -17.12
C GLU A 96 -4.78 7.01 -17.19
N LEU A 97 -4.46 7.81 -16.17
CA LEU A 97 -4.78 9.25 -16.17
C LEU A 97 -4.04 10.01 -17.27
N ALA A 98 -2.80 9.63 -17.57
CA ALA A 98 -2.06 10.18 -18.71
C ALA A 98 -2.74 9.81 -20.04
N SER A 99 -3.20 8.58 -20.19
CA SER A 99 -3.94 8.12 -21.38
C SER A 99 -5.24 8.91 -21.55
N MET A 100 -6.05 9.07 -20.49
CA MET A 100 -7.26 9.89 -20.52
C MET A 100 -6.97 11.34 -20.93
N ARG A 101 -5.81 11.87 -20.55
CA ARG A 101 -5.38 13.21 -20.94
C ARG A 101 -4.98 13.30 -22.41
N VAL A 102 -4.26 12.31 -22.91
CA VAL A 102 -3.84 12.21 -24.32
C VAL A 102 -5.06 12.10 -25.25
N HIS A 103 -6.02 11.25 -24.90
CA HIS A 103 -7.27 11.06 -25.66
C HIS A 103 -8.29 12.20 -25.44
N GLY A 104 -7.98 13.18 -24.59
CA GLY A 104 -8.85 14.34 -24.35
C GLY A 104 -10.07 14.06 -23.48
N GLU A 105 -10.21 12.87 -22.90
CA GLU A 105 -11.31 12.48 -22.01
C GLU A 105 -11.43 13.41 -20.80
N LEU A 106 -10.31 13.87 -20.23
CA LEU A 106 -10.31 14.85 -19.15
C LEU A 106 -10.95 16.18 -19.57
N ARG A 107 -10.71 16.63 -20.82
CA ARG A 107 -11.34 17.85 -21.35
C ARG A 107 -12.83 17.62 -21.60
N SER A 108 -13.20 16.43 -22.06
CA SER A 108 -14.61 16.06 -22.23
C SER A 108 -15.37 16.09 -20.91
N LEU A 109 -14.81 15.55 -19.82
CA LEU A 109 -15.42 15.62 -18.48
C LEU A 109 -15.65 17.07 -18.05
N MET A 110 -14.67 17.95 -18.23
CA MET A 110 -14.80 19.37 -17.90
C MET A 110 -15.87 20.07 -18.75
N ARG A 111 -16.03 19.70 -20.02
CA ARG A 111 -17.11 20.23 -20.88
C ARG A 111 -18.51 19.81 -20.41
N TYR A 112 -18.62 18.63 -19.79
CA TYR A 112 -19.87 18.17 -19.17
C TYR A 112 -20.10 18.73 -17.76
N GLY A 113 -19.26 19.66 -17.28
CA GLY A 113 -19.37 20.23 -15.94
C GLY A 113 -19.00 19.26 -14.81
N ILE A 114 -18.30 18.17 -15.13
CA ILE A 114 -17.87 17.16 -14.15
C ILE A 114 -16.45 17.50 -13.69
N ASP A 115 -16.26 17.69 -12.39
CA ASP A 115 -14.94 17.89 -11.80
C ASP A 115 -14.11 16.58 -11.87
N PRO A 116 -12.97 16.55 -12.60
CA PRO A 116 -12.15 15.35 -12.70
C PRO A 116 -11.49 14.98 -11.36
N VAL A 117 -11.31 15.93 -10.42
CA VAL A 117 -10.68 15.62 -9.13
C VAL A 117 -11.63 14.78 -8.26
N GLY A 118 -12.86 15.24 -8.06
CA GLY A 118 -13.89 14.46 -7.35
C GLY A 118 -14.22 13.14 -8.04
N TYR A 119 -14.30 13.14 -9.38
CA TYR A 119 -14.72 11.97 -10.15
C TYR A 119 -13.64 10.88 -10.30
N LEU A 120 -12.37 11.26 -10.50
CA LEU A 120 -11.29 10.31 -10.76
C LEU A 120 -10.33 10.15 -9.58
N VAL A 121 -9.89 11.25 -8.97
CA VAL A 121 -8.81 11.23 -7.96
C VAL A 121 -9.31 10.67 -6.64
N LEU A 122 -10.43 11.19 -6.14
CA LEU A 122 -10.99 10.78 -4.85
C LEU A 122 -11.21 9.26 -4.73
N PRO A 123 -11.96 8.58 -5.64
CA PRO A 123 -12.19 7.15 -5.51
C PRO A 123 -10.90 6.32 -5.65
N ARG A 124 -9.93 6.78 -6.45
CA ARG A 124 -8.64 6.09 -6.60
C ARG A 124 -7.80 6.18 -5.33
N VAL A 125 -7.69 7.37 -4.75
CA VAL A 125 -6.93 7.60 -3.52
C VAL A 125 -7.53 6.83 -2.36
N LEU A 126 -8.85 6.91 -2.16
CA LEU A 126 -9.55 6.16 -1.11
C LEU A 126 -9.42 4.65 -1.32
N GLY A 127 -9.63 4.16 -2.54
CA GLY A 127 -9.54 2.73 -2.85
C GLY A 127 -8.15 2.16 -2.63
N MET A 128 -7.10 2.89 -3.05
CA MET A 128 -5.72 2.48 -2.82
C MET A 128 -5.31 2.56 -1.35
N THR A 129 -5.78 3.57 -0.62
CA THR A 129 -5.51 3.71 0.82
C THR A 129 -6.11 2.53 1.60
N LEU A 130 -7.39 2.22 1.37
CA LEU A 130 -8.06 1.10 2.01
C LEU A 130 -7.42 -0.25 1.64
N ALA A 131 -7.07 -0.43 0.36
CA ALA A 131 -6.38 -1.62 -0.08
C ALA A 131 -5.00 -1.76 0.59
N ALA A 132 -4.22 -0.68 0.69
CA ALA A 132 -2.92 -0.70 1.35
C ALA A 132 -3.04 -1.10 2.83
N THR A 133 -4.01 -0.54 3.56
CA THR A 133 -4.29 -0.89 4.95
C THR A 133 -4.59 -2.38 5.12
N LEU A 134 -5.47 -2.93 4.28
CA LEU A 134 -5.82 -4.35 4.32
C LEU A 134 -4.64 -5.26 3.95
N LEU A 135 -3.89 -4.89 2.91
CA LEU A 135 -2.72 -5.64 2.46
C LEU A 135 -1.58 -5.63 3.47
N GLY A 136 -1.38 -4.52 4.20
CA GLY A 136 -0.36 -4.46 5.26
C GLY A 136 -0.64 -5.41 6.40
N PHE A 137 -1.91 -5.51 6.80
CA PHE A 137 -2.33 -6.52 7.76
C PHE A 137 -2.12 -7.95 7.24
N LEU A 138 -2.55 -8.23 6.01
CA LEU A 138 -2.39 -9.56 5.40
C LEU A 138 -0.92 -9.97 5.27
N LEU A 139 -0.04 -9.04 4.86
CA LEU A 139 1.39 -9.31 4.73
C LEU A 139 2.05 -9.51 6.10
N ALA A 140 1.63 -8.76 7.12
CA ALA A 140 2.13 -8.97 8.48
C ALA A 140 1.72 -10.34 9.03
N LEU A 141 0.48 -10.76 8.81
CA LEU A 141 0.01 -12.10 9.19
C LEU A 141 0.78 -13.18 8.44
N SER A 142 0.94 -13.08 7.12
CA SER A 142 1.69 -14.08 6.35
C SER A 142 3.16 -14.15 6.76
N ALA A 143 3.77 -13.02 7.14
CA ALA A 143 5.12 -13.00 7.71
C ALA A 143 5.22 -13.75 9.02
N GLN A 144 4.25 -13.62 9.92
CA GLN A 144 4.24 -14.42 11.15
C GLN A 144 4.03 -15.91 10.86
N LEU A 145 3.17 -16.27 9.90
CA LEU A 145 2.97 -17.66 9.48
C LEU A 145 4.25 -18.27 8.90
N GLY A 146 4.95 -17.52 8.04
CA GLY A 146 6.24 -17.94 7.49
C GLY A 146 7.30 -18.09 8.57
N GLY A 147 7.41 -17.11 9.47
CA GLY A 147 8.34 -17.15 10.59
C GLY A 147 8.12 -18.37 11.49
N ALA A 148 6.87 -18.64 11.87
CA ALA A 148 6.51 -19.80 12.67
C ALA A 148 6.90 -21.10 11.96
N PHE A 149 6.50 -21.26 10.70
CA PHE A 149 6.81 -22.45 9.90
C PHE A 149 8.30 -22.79 9.89
N PHE A 150 9.17 -21.80 9.65
CA PHE A 150 10.61 -22.02 9.54
C PHE A 150 11.34 -22.19 10.88
N VAL A 151 10.77 -21.74 12.01
CA VAL A 151 11.41 -21.88 13.32
C VAL A 151 10.94 -23.09 14.13
N SER A 152 9.71 -23.57 13.96
CA SER A 152 9.20 -24.74 14.70
C SER A 152 9.40 -26.08 13.99
N GLY A 153 9.60 -26.11 12.68
CA GLY A 153 9.35 -27.35 11.93
C GLY A 153 7.88 -27.77 12.09
N VAL A 154 7.61 -29.00 12.53
CA VAL A 154 6.26 -29.61 12.56
C VAL A 154 5.35 -29.09 13.69
N ASP A 155 5.89 -28.52 14.77
CA ASP A 155 5.10 -28.00 15.91
C ASP A 155 4.67 -26.52 15.76
N ALA A 156 4.29 -26.12 14.54
CA ALA A 156 3.83 -24.75 14.25
C ALA A 156 2.63 -24.34 15.11
N THR A 157 1.78 -25.30 15.49
CA THR A 157 0.57 -25.07 16.27
C THR A 157 0.85 -24.39 17.62
N TYR A 158 1.91 -24.78 18.33
CA TYR A 158 2.26 -24.21 19.63
C TYR A 158 2.66 -22.74 19.53
N GLN A 159 3.41 -22.37 18.49
CA GLN A 159 3.85 -20.99 18.29
C GLN A 159 2.73 -20.09 17.78
N LEU A 160 1.82 -20.61 16.96
CA LEU A 160 0.61 -19.90 16.54
C LEU A 160 -0.27 -19.55 17.74
N PHE A 161 -0.44 -20.46 18.70
CA PHE A 161 -1.19 -20.18 19.94
C PHE A 161 -0.52 -19.13 20.84
N GLN A 162 0.79 -18.93 20.72
CA GLN A 162 1.50 -17.88 21.45
C GLN A 162 1.49 -16.52 20.74
N MET A 163 1.05 -16.43 19.49
CA MET A 163 1.04 -15.18 18.73
C MET A 163 0.22 -14.08 19.41
N ASP A 164 -0.87 -14.42 20.10
CA ASP A 164 -1.71 -13.46 20.82
C ASP A 164 -0.97 -12.77 21.98
N ARG A 165 0.08 -13.42 22.52
CA ARG A 165 0.96 -12.83 23.54
C ARG A 165 2.09 -11.99 22.94
N ILE A 166 2.35 -12.14 21.65
CA ILE A 166 3.48 -11.51 20.95
C ILE A 166 3.01 -10.27 20.19
N VAL A 167 1.88 -10.38 19.49
CA VAL A 167 1.32 -9.30 18.66
C VAL A 167 0.39 -8.46 19.52
N THR A 168 0.78 -7.20 19.74
CA THR A 168 -0.07 -6.27 20.51
C THR A 168 -1.00 -5.47 19.57
N PRO A 169 -2.18 -5.04 20.06
CA PRO A 169 -3.05 -4.15 19.29
C PRO A 169 -2.37 -2.86 18.83
N ALA A 170 -1.39 -2.37 19.62
CA ALA A 170 -0.57 -1.21 19.26
C ALA A 170 0.30 -1.46 18.01
N MET A 171 0.94 -2.63 17.91
CA MET A 171 1.73 -3.01 16.72
C MET A 171 0.84 -3.07 15.47
N VAL A 172 -0.35 -3.65 15.59
CA VAL A 172 -1.32 -3.69 14.49
C VAL A 172 -1.75 -2.28 14.10
N GLY A 173 -2.06 -1.42 15.07
CA GLY A 173 -2.44 -0.02 14.83
C GLY A 173 -1.36 0.77 14.08
N ILE A 174 -0.09 0.62 14.46
CA ILE A 174 1.05 1.24 13.77
C ILE A 174 1.15 0.73 12.32
N CYS A 175 1.08 -0.59 12.12
CA CYS A 175 1.13 -1.21 10.80
C CYS A 175 0.03 -0.68 9.87
N LEU A 176 -1.22 -0.66 10.36
CA LEU A 176 -2.37 -0.15 9.62
C LEU A 176 -2.23 1.34 9.30
N GLY A 177 -1.79 2.14 10.29
CA GLY A 177 -1.59 3.58 10.14
C GLY A 177 -0.52 3.94 9.10
N LYS A 178 0.67 3.32 9.17
CA LYS A 178 1.74 3.53 8.19
C LYS A 178 1.33 3.04 6.80
N SER A 179 0.70 1.87 6.71
CA SER A 179 0.23 1.32 5.42
C SER A 179 -0.81 2.24 4.76
N ALA A 180 -1.75 2.78 5.54
CA ALA A 180 -2.71 3.77 5.07
C ALA A 180 -2.02 5.04 4.58
N LEU A 181 -1.06 5.57 5.34
CA LEU A 181 -0.31 6.77 4.98
C LEU A 181 0.45 6.58 3.65
N PHE A 182 1.11 5.45 3.47
CA PHE A 182 1.83 5.15 2.23
C PHE A 182 0.89 4.95 1.05
N GLY A 183 -0.24 4.26 1.26
CA GLY A 183 -1.30 4.12 0.26
C GLY A 183 -1.86 5.46 -0.21
N PHE A 184 -2.12 6.35 0.74
CA PHE A 184 -2.59 7.71 0.47
C PHE A 184 -1.55 8.55 -0.28
N ALA A 185 -0.31 8.55 0.18
CA ALA A 185 0.78 9.31 -0.42
C ALA A 185 1.09 8.85 -1.85
N ALA A 186 1.23 7.54 -2.06
CA ALA A 186 1.55 6.95 -3.37
C ALA A 186 0.43 7.19 -4.38
N SER A 187 -0.83 6.98 -3.99
CA SER A 187 -1.99 7.17 -4.87
C SER A 187 -2.20 8.65 -5.24
N THR A 188 -2.04 9.56 -4.28
CA THR A 188 -2.15 11.00 -4.52
C THR A 188 -1.08 11.47 -5.49
N LEU A 189 0.17 11.03 -5.29
CA LEU A 189 1.28 11.35 -6.17
C LEU A 189 1.06 10.80 -7.58
N ALA A 190 0.61 9.55 -7.71
CA ALA A 190 0.28 8.94 -8.99
C ALA A 190 -0.78 9.74 -9.75
N CYS A 191 -1.83 10.17 -9.05
CA CYS A 191 -2.88 11.00 -9.63
C CYS A 191 -2.35 12.35 -10.10
N VAL A 192 -1.52 13.02 -9.30
CA VAL A 192 -0.91 14.31 -9.67
C VAL A 192 0.02 14.15 -10.87
N VAL A 193 0.84 13.10 -10.92
CA VAL A 193 1.76 12.84 -12.04
C VAL A 193 0.99 12.54 -13.33
N GLY A 194 -0.03 11.69 -13.27
CA GLY A 194 -0.86 11.34 -14.42
C GLY A 194 -1.66 12.53 -14.96
N LEU A 195 -2.31 13.29 -14.08
CA LEU A 195 -3.07 14.49 -14.46
C LEU A 195 -2.19 15.60 -15.03
N ARG A 196 -0.89 15.68 -14.66
CA ARG A 196 0.04 16.69 -15.16
C ARG A 196 0.82 16.26 -16.41
N ALA A 197 0.59 15.05 -16.94
CA ALA A 197 1.25 14.60 -18.16
C ALA A 197 0.93 15.53 -19.36
N LYS A 198 1.86 15.69 -20.30
CA LYS A 198 1.56 16.43 -21.54
C LYS A 198 0.68 15.56 -22.45
N ALA A 199 -0.07 16.17 -23.36
CA ALA A 199 -1.00 15.47 -24.25
C ALA A 199 -0.28 14.84 -25.47
N TYR A 200 0.77 14.06 -25.22
CA TYR A 200 1.49 13.27 -26.23
C TYR A 200 1.51 11.80 -25.81
N VAL A 201 1.32 10.88 -26.75
CA VAL A 201 1.32 9.43 -26.48
C VAL A 201 2.61 8.97 -25.78
N THR A 202 3.74 9.60 -26.12
CA THR A 202 5.06 9.33 -25.51
C THR A 202 5.14 9.70 -24.03
N GLU A 203 4.19 10.46 -23.48
CA GLU A 203 4.15 10.79 -22.05
C GLU A 203 3.49 9.72 -21.18
N ILE A 204 2.73 8.78 -21.75
CA ILE A 204 2.05 7.71 -20.99
C ILE A 204 3.06 6.86 -20.20
N PRO A 205 4.08 6.23 -20.84
CA PRO A 205 5.08 5.46 -20.10
C PRO A 205 5.93 6.35 -19.18
N LYS A 206 6.25 7.58 -19.59
CA LYS A 206 7.02 8.52 -18.75
C LYS A 206 6.25 8.89 -17.47
N ALA A 207 4.94 9.04 -17.53
CA ALA A 207 4.12 9.31 -16.36
C ALA A 207 4.16 8.14 -15.37
N SER A 208 4.05 6.91 -15.86
CA SER A 208 4.22 5.69 -15.07
C SER A 208 5.61 5.65 -14.40
N SER A 209 6.71 5.80 -15.15
CA SER A 209 8.06 5.77 -14.57
C SER A 209 8.28 6.89 -13.55
N ARG A 210 7.80 8.12 -13.82
CA ARG A 210 7.88 9.25 -12.87
C ARG A 210 7.07 8.98 -11.61
N ALA A 211 5.91 8.33 -11.71
CA ALA A 211 5.11 7.97 -10.55
C ALA A 211 5.83 6.93 -9.69
N VAL A 212 6.47 5.93 -10.31
CA VAL A 212 7.26 4.92 -9.58
C VAL A 212 8.43 5.54 -8.84
N VAL A 213 9.31 6.27 -9.54
CA VAL A 213 10.52 6.84 -8.93
C VAL A 213 10.18 7.84 -7.84
N ARG A 214 9.24 8.76 -8.10
CA ARG A 214 8.86 9.76 -7.09
C ARG A 214 8.08 9.14 -5.94
N GLY A 215 7.27 8.11 -6.21
CA GLY A 215 6.54 7.37 -5.19
C GLY A 215 7.50 6.66 -4.24
N LEU A 216 8.52 6.02 -4.79
CA LEU A 216 9.58 5.35 -4.02
C LEU A 216 10.24 6.33 -3.06
N VAL A 217 10.76 7.44 -3.59
CA VAL A 217 11.40 8.48 -2.78
C VAL A 217 10.45 9.01 -1.70
N LEU A 218 9.19 9.28 -2.06
CA LEU A 218 8.19 9.80 -1.11
C LEU A 218 7.92 8.81 0.03
N VAL A 219 7.71 7.53 -0.26
CA VAL A 219 7.42 6.52 0.76
C VAL A 219 8.63 6.30 1.67
N PHE A 220 9.84 6.21 1.14
CA PHE A 220 11.05 6.09 1.96
C PHE A 220 11.26 7.31 2.87
N LEU A 221 11.02 8.53 2.38
CA LEU A 221 11.12 9.73 3.21
C LEU A 221 10.05 9.76 4.31
N LEU A 222 8.81 9.39 3.98
CA LEU A 222 7.73 9.30 4.97
C LEU A 222 8.02 8.23 6.03
N ASP A 223 8.58 7.10 5.61
CA ASP A 223 8.98 6.02 6.51
C ASP A 223 10.08 6.47 7.48
N LEU A 224 11.13 7.12 6.97
CA LEU A 224 12.20 7.69 7.79
C LEU A 224 11.66 8.70 8.82
N ILE A 225 10.78 9.62 8.39
CA ILE A 225 10.19 10.62 9.29
C ILE A 225 9.37 9.93 10.38
N TRP A 226 8.54 8.94 10.01
CA TRP A 226 7.72 8.22 10.98
C TRP A 226 8.59 7.46 11.97
N ALA A 227 9.61 6.74 11.50
CA ALA A 227 10.50 5.93 12.32
C ALA A 227 11.27 6.77 13.34
N VAL A 228 11.72 7.98 12.97
CA VAL A 228 12.42 8.90 13.87
C VAL A 228 11.50 9.50 14.94
N MET A 229 10.21 9.65 14.64
CA MET A 229 9.23 10.25 15.56
C MET A 229 8.57 9.24 16.52
N SER A 230 8.74 7.93 16.30
CA SER A 230 8.07 6.84 17.04
C SER A 230 8.98 6.10 18.01
#